data_AF-A0A1F8R3M6-F1
#
_entry.id   AF-A0A1F8R3M6-F1
#
_cell.length_a   1.000
_cell.length_b   1.000
_cell.length_c   1.000
_cell.angle_alpha   90.00
_cell.angle_beta   90.00
_cell.angle_gamma   90.00
#
_symmetry.space_group_name_H-M   'P 1'
#
loop_
_entity.id
_entity.type
_entity.pdbx_description
1 polymer ?
#
loop_
_entity_poly.entity_id
_entity_poly.type
_entity_poly.pdbx_seq_one_letter_code
_entity_poly.pdbx_strand_id
1 'polypeptide(L)'
;MPFKVRCKLVAFMGDPERFPCHFDYKIGDEFTYDGEKFEGKICNGLLKNMAPVLWNTIFYGSGDYERMVYMYSGLSARDPGMEKYDGVGFRPLKKAPVGADPKHLRSISADPPKSLIKRTRGFICDDTRTGAYFTCEPIALADGGDMKTHYNRAMSILEKIKKQPGMTVDEILGKFTRFEREEIYPPIYDVNVSLMLDEMATVNYIELRGERAYPKNPPA
;
A
#
# COMPACT_ATOMS: atom_id res chain seq x y z
N MET A 1 3.57 0.81 2.64
CA MET A 1 2.79 -0.40 2.43
C MET A 1 1.79 -0.08 1.37
N PRO A 2 1.82 -0.85 0.30
CA PRO A 2 0.71 -0.91 -0.62
C PRO A 2 -0.52 -1.45 0.13
N PHE A 3 -1.68 -0.84 -0.06
CA PHE A 3 -2.97 -1.29 0.48
C PHE A 3 -3.65 -2.24 -0.51
N LYS A 4 -4.41 -3.23 0.01
CA LYS A 4 -5.50 -3.84 -0.76
C LYS A 4 -6.62 -2.82 -0.84
N VAL A 5 -7.04 -2.49 -2.05
CA VAL A 5 -8.01 -1.43 -2.33
C VAL A 5 -9.32 -2.04 -2.77
N ARG A 6 -10.42 -1.52 -2.24
CA ARG A 6 -11.77 -1.75 -2.74
C ARG A 6 -12.25 -0.52 -3.49
N CYS A 7 -12.81 -0.71 -4.68
CA CYS A 7 -13.54 0.33 -5.39
C CYS A 7 -15.00 -0.08 -5.55
N LYS A 8 -15.91 0.81 -5.17
CA LYS A 8 -17.36 0.57 -5.15
C LYS A 8 -18.09 1.64 -5.95
N LEU A 9 -19.03 1.23 -6.80
CA LEU A 9 -19.93 2.14 -7.49
C LEU A 9 -20.91 2.75 -6.50
N VAL A 10 -20.85 4.07 -6.31
CA VAL A 10 -21.70 4.78 -5.34
C VAL A 10 -22.76 5.66 -5.99
N ALA A 11 -22.57 6.05 -7.25
CA ALA A 11 -23.53 6.89 -7.96
C ALA A 11 -23.41 6.75 -9.48
N PHE A 12 -24.50 7.05 -10.18
CA PHE A 12 -24.48 7.44 -11.59
C PHE A 12 -24.66 8.94 -11.67
N MET A 13 -23.76 9.63 -12.37
CA MET A 13 -23.75 11.10 -12.46
C MET A 13 -24.64 11.63 -13.60
N GLY A 14 -25.09 10.75 -14.50
CA GLY A 14 -26.00 11.08 -15.60
C GLY A 14 -27.38 10.46 -15.43
N ASP A 15 -27.99 10.03 -16.53
CA ASP A 15 -29.32 9.41 -16.61
C ASP A 15 -29.19 7.93 -16.98
N PRO A 16 -28.97 7.03 -16.01
CA PRO A 16 -28.82 5.61 -16.26
C PRO A 16 -30.13 4.92 -16.68
N GLU A 17 -31.30 5.56 -16.54
CA GLU A 17 -32.58 5.00 -16.97
C GLU A 17 -32.73 5.10 -18.49
N ARG A 18 -32.38 6.26 -19.07
CA ARG A 18 -32.42 6.46 -20.52
C ARG A 18 -31.15 6.03 -21.23
N PHE A 19 -30.01 6.10 -20.55
CA PHE A 19 -28.70 5.72 -21.08
C PHE A 19 -28.06 4.68 -20.14
N PRO A 20 -28.52 3.42 -20.18
CA PRO A 20 -28.05 2.41 -19.26
C PRO A 20 -26.57 2.06 -19.49
N CYS A 21 -25.89 1.68 -18.41
CA CYS A 21 -24.52 1.19 -18.50
C CYS A 21 -24.46 -0.08 -19.35
N HIS A 22 -23.69 -0.07 -20.45
CA HIS A 22 -23.50 -1.25 -21.31
C HIS A 22 -22.82 -2.44 -20.62
N PHE A 23 -22.06 -2.18 -19.57
CA PHE A 23 -21.45 -3.23 -18.74
C PHE A 23 -22.37 -3.73 -17.62
N ASP A 24 -23.59 -3.17 -17.55
CA ASP A 24 -24.61 -3.50 -16.56
C ASP A 24 -24.11 -3.40 -15.11
N TYR A 25 -23.41 -2.30 -14.80
CA TYR A 25 -23.12 -1.95 -13.43
C TYR A 25 -24.38 -1.53 -12.67
N LYS A 26 -24.41 -1.82 -11.36
CA LYS A 26 -25.42 -1.37 -10.40
C LYS A 26 -24.75 -0.68 -9.22
N ILE A 27 -25.42 0.29 -8.62
CA ILE A 27 -24.94 0.91 -7.37
C ILE A 27 -24.73 -0.20 -6.34
N GLY A 28 -23.57 -0.22 -5.72
CA GLY A 28 -23.16 -1.29 -4.81
C GLY A 28 -22.19 -2.30 -5.42
N ASP A 29 -22.10 -2.40 -6.75
CA ASP A 29 -21.09 -3.24 -7.41
C ASP A 29 -19.69 -2.79 -6.99
N GLU A 30 -18.84 -3.77 -6.68
CA GLU A 30 -17.48 -3.53 -6.21
C GLU A 30 -16.48 -4.49 -6.84
N PHE A 31 -15.22 -4.08 -6.83
CA PHE A 31 -14.08 -4.92 -7.11
C PHE A 31 -12.94 -4.56 -6.15
N THR A 32 -12.01 -5.49 -5.98
CA THR A 32 -10.79 -5.25 -5.20
C THR A 32 -9.55 -5.46 -6.04
N TYR A 33 -8.44 -4.86 -5.60
CA TYR A 33 -7.11 -5.06 -6.15
C TYR A 33 -6.11 -5.17 -4.99
N ASP A 34 -5.34 -6.26 -4.97
CA ASP A 34 -4.37 -6.59 -3.91
C ASP A 34 -2.92 -6.29 -4.30
N GLY A 35 -2.69 -5.57 -5.41
CA GLY A 35 -1.37 -5.34 -5.98
C GLY A 35 -0.98 -6.33 -7.09
N GLU A 36 -1.65 -7.48 -7.20
CA GLU A 36 -1.38 -8.49 -8.23
C GLU A 36 -2.64 -8.86 -9.02
N LYS A 37 -3.77 -9.03 -8.35
CA LYS A 37 -5.00 -9.60 -8.88
C LYS A 37 -6.20 -8.70 -8.63
N PHE A 38 -7.04 -8.61 -9.64
CA PHE A 38 -8.36 -8.02 -9.52
C PHE A 38 -9.40 -9.08 -9.16
N GLU A 39 -10.23 -8.79 -8.17
CA GLU A 39 -11.38 -9.62 -7.80
C GLU A 39 -12.66 -8.82 -8.04
N GLY A 40 -13.58 -9.34 -8.85
CA GLY A 40 -14.81 -8.66 -9.26
C GLY A 40 -14.85 -8.32 -10.74
N LYS A 41 -15.93 -7.66 -11.19
CA LYS A 41 -16.11 -7.30 -12.61
C LYS A 41 -15.60 -5.89 -12.91
N ILE A 42 -14.74 -5.76 -13.91
CA ILE A 42 -14.17 -4.49 -14.35
C ILE A 42 -14.51 -4.26 -15.82
N CYS A 43 -15.23 -3.18 -16.12
CA CYS A 43 -15.44 -2.73 -17.48
C CYS A 43 -14.14 -2.17 -18.05
N ASN A 44 -13.78 -2.61 -19.27
CA ASN A 44 -12.62 -2.09 -19.98
C ASN A 44 -12.62 -0.55 -20.12
N GLY A 45 -13.81 0.06 -20.23
CA GLY A 45 -13.96 1.52 -20.33
C GLY A 45 -13.54 2.29 -19.07
N LEU A 46 -13.41 1.63 -17.92
CA LEU A 46 -12.97 2.27 -16.68
C LEU A 46 -11.45 2.38 -16.58
N LEU A 47 -10.68 1.50 -17.25
CA LEU A 47 -9.24 1.31 -17.01
C LEU A 47 -8.45 2.62 -17.09
N LYS A 48 -8.77 3.48 -18.06
CA LYS A 48 -8.12 4.78 -18.28
C LYS A 48 -8.18 5.70 -17.05
N ASN A 49 -9.37 5.85 -16.46
CA ASN A 49 -9.58 6.76 -15.32
C ASN A 49 -9.34 6.06 -13.98
N MET A 50 -9.52 4.73 -13.94
CA MET A 50 -9.33 3.89 -12.77
C MET A 50 -7.86 3.76 -12.39
N ALA A 51 -6.96 3.52 -13.36
CA ALA A 51 -5.57 3.16 -13.07
C ALA A 51 -4.81 4.20 -12.21
N PRO A 52 -4.88 5.52 -12.49
CA PRO A 52 -4.21 6.51 -11.63
C PRO A 52 -4.80 6.55 -10.21
N VAL A 53 -6.11 6.37 -10.07
CA VAL A 53 -6.79 6.38 -8.77
C VAL A 53 -6.41 5.15 -7.95
N LEU A 54 -6.40 3.96 -8.57
CA LEU A 54 -5.92 2.74 -7.91
C LEU A 54 -4.47 2.86 -7.48
N TRP A 55 -3.58 3.27 -8.38
CA TRP A 55 -2.16 3.45 -8.07
C TRP A 55 -1.96 4.32 -6.82
N ASN A 56 -2.65 5.46 -6.78
CA ASN A 56 -2.56 6.39 -5.66
C ASN A 56 -3.14 5.81 -4.36
N THR A 57 -4.29 5.12 -4.45
CA THR A 57 -4.95 4.54 -3.29
C THR A 57 -4.15 3.37 -2.71
N ILE A 58 -3.49 2.59 -3.57
CA ILE A 58 -2.62 1.49 -3.13
C ILE A 58 -1.43 2.04 -2.36
N PHE A 59 -0.67 2.97 -2.91
CA PHE A 59 0.63 3.31 -2.32
C PHE A 59 0.56 4.24 -1.12
N TYR A 60 -0.51 5.02 -0.97
CA TYR A 60 -0.59 5.99 0.10
C TYR A 60 -2.03 6.23 0.59
N GLY A 61 -2.98 5.35 0.21
CA GLY A 61 -4.33 5.34 0.76
C GLY A 61 -5.03 6.67 0.59
N SER A 62 -5.54 7.22 1.69
CA SER A 62 -6.15 8.55 1.69
C SER A 62 -5.13 9.69 1.79
N GLY A 63 -3.84 9.43 2.04
CA GLY A 63 -2.78 10.42 2.28
C GLY A 63 -2.13 10.98 1.01
N ASP A 64 -0.89 11.50 1.17
CA ASP A 64 -0.10 12.13 0.10
C ASP A 64 1.07 11.25 -0.37
N TYR A 65 1.64 11.59 -1.54
CA TYR A 65 2.69 10.83 -2.23
C TYR A 65 3.91 10.50 -1.36
N GLU A 66 4.33 11.44 -0.50
CA GLU A 66 5.48 11.30 0.41
C GLU A 66 5.34 10.13 1.42
N ARG A 67 4.13 9.56 1.55
CA ARG A 67 3.85 8.41 2.42
C ARG A 67 4.11 7.07 1.75
N MET A 68 4.46 7.05 0.46
CA MET A 68 4.78 5.84 -0.27
C MET A 68 6.05 5.18 0.30
N VAL A 69 5.89 4.11 1.10
CA VAL A 69 7.01 3.38 1.75
C VAL A 69 8.09 2.93 0.77
N TYR A 70 7.71 2.67 -0.49
CA TYR A 70 8.66 2.30 -1.54
C TYR A 70 9.77 3.34 -1.73
N MET A 71 9.47 4.64 -1.57
CA MET A 71 10.47 5.74 -1.66
C MET A 71 11.59 5.59 -0.63
N TYR A 72 11.33 4.88 0.47
CA TYR A 72 12.21 4.68 1.61
C TYR A 72 12.85 3.28 1.62
N SER A 73 12.67 2.47 0.57
CA SER A 73 13.15 1.07 0.57
C SER A 73 14.60 0.89 0.10
N GLY A 74 15.19 1.92 -0.52
CA GLY A 74 16.56 1.89 -1.02
C GLY A 74 16.76 0.96 -2.22
N LEU A 75 18.03 0.68 -2.55
CA LEU A 75 18.40 -0.20 -3.66
C LEU A 75 18.28 -1.67 -3.26
N SER A 76 17.98 -2.54 -4.23
CA SER A 76 17.93 -4.00 -4.03
C SER A 76 18.46 -4.77 -5.24
N ALA A 77 18.77 -6.05 -5.01
CA ALA A 77 19.16 -7.02 -6.03
C ALA A 77 18.45 -8.34 -5.79
N ARG A 78 18.22 -9.11 -6.87
CA ARG A 78 17.70 -10.47 -6.77
C ARG A 78 18.69 -11.36 -6.01
N ASP A 79 18.16 -12.12 -5.08
CA ASP A 79 18.83 -13.18 -4.33
C ASP A 79 17.78 -14.24 -3.93
N PRO A 80 17.64 -15.34 -4.68
CA PRO A 80 16.65 -16.38 -4.38
C PRO A 80 16.79 -16.97 -2.97
N GLY A 81 17.99 -16.96 -2.38
CA GLY A 81 18.21 -17.45 -1.02
C GLY A 81 17.51 -16.62 0.06
N MET A 82 17.08 -15.40 -0.29
CA MET A 82 16.35 -14.49 0.59
C MET A 82 14.84 -14.66 0.55
N GLU A 83 14.30 -15.48 -0.36
CA GLU A 83 12.85 -15.70 -0.50
C GLU A 83 12.21 -16.19 0.80
N LYS A 84 12.93 -16.99 1.59
CA LYS A 84 12.49 -17.45 2.92
C LYS A 84 12.30 -16.32 3.93
N TYR A 85 12.81 -15.12 3.67
CA TYR A 85 12.72 -13.95 4.55
C TYR A 85 11.78 -12.87 4.00
N ASP A 86 11.90 -12.52 2.73
CA ASP A 86 11.12 -11.43 2.11
C ASP A 86 9.91 -11.94 1.30
N GLY A 87 9.85 -13.25 1.03
CA GLY A 87 8.78 -13.92 0.28
C GLY A 87 8.89 -13.84 -1.25
N VAL A 88 9.93 -13.21 -1.80
CA VAL A 88 10.09 -12.97 -3.25
C VAL A 88 11.52 -13.24 -3.75
N GLY A 89 12.55 -13.07 -2.92
CA GLY A 89 13.95 -13.35 -3.26
C GLY A 89 14.76 -12.12 -3.64
N PHE A 90 14.74 -11.08 -2.80
CA PHE A 90 15.56 -9.88 -2.93
C PHE A 90 16.38 -9.61 -1.65
N ARG A 91 17.54 -8.98 -1.86
CA ARG A 91 18.38 -8.43 -0.79
C ARG A 91 18.60 -6.93 -0.97
N PRO A 92 18.73 -6.15 0.11
CA PRO A 92 19.15 -4.76 0.03
C PRO A 92 20.56 -4.61 -0.53
N LEU A 93 20.81 -3.53 -1.27
CA LEU A 93 22.13 -3.13 -1.72
C LEU A 93 22.63 -1.92 -0.91
N LYS A 94 23.81 -2.04 -0.31
CA LYS A 94 24.46 -0.94 0.42
C LYS A 94 25.13 0.08 -0.50
N LYS A 95 25.44 -0.33 -1.73
CA LYS A 95 26.09 0.47 -2.76
C LYS A 95 25.45 0.16 -4.09
N ALA A 96 25.43 1.15 -4.98
CA ALA A 96 25.00 0.92 -6.35
C ALA A 96 25.89 -0.14 -7.03
N PRO A 97 25.33 -0.96 -7.93
CA PRO A 97 26.10 -1.90 -8.75
C PRO A 97 27.18 -1.17 -9.57
N VAL A 98 28.33 -1.81 -9.75
CA VAL A 98 29.41 -1.27 -10.59
C VAL A 98 28.89 -1.07 -12.02
N GLY A 99 29.16 0.12 -12.60
CA GLY A 99 28.72 0.47 -13.94
C GLY A 99 27.26 0.92 -14.06
N ALA A 100 26.51 0.97 -12.95
CA ALA A 100 25.16 1.53 -12.97
C ALA A 100 25.19 3.02 -13.34
N ASP A 101 24.31 3.42 -14.27
CA ASP A 101 24.23 4.79 -14.74
C ASP A 101 23.71 5.71 -13.63
N PRO A 102 24.48 6.73 -13.21
CA PRO A 102 24.08 7.66 -12.15
C PRO A 102 22.72 8.33 -12.38
N LYS A 103 22.27 8.47 -13.64
CA LYS A 103 20.96 9.06 -13.95
C LYS A 103 19.79 8.20 -13.47
N HIS A 104 19.98 6.88 -13.37
CA HIS A 104 18.99 5.91 -12.88
C HIS A 104 19.18 5.55 -11.40
N LEU A 105 20.23 6.07 -10.76
CA LEU A 105 20.53 5.86 -9.34
C LEU A 105 20.06 7.03 -8.46
N ARG A 106 19.54 8.11 -9.04
CA ARG A 106 18.96 9.20 -8.26
C ARG A 106 17.82 8.61 -7.43
N SER A 107 18.01 8.59 -6.11
CA SER A 107 16.91 8.26 -5.21
C SER A 107 15.80 9.28 -5.43
N ILE A 108 14.55 8.83 -5.31
CA ILE A 108 13.45 9.78 -5.19
C ILE A 108 13.71 10.52 -3.88
N SER A 109 13.99 11.83 -3.97
CA SER A 109 14.13 12.65 -2.76
C SER A 109 12.82 12.57 -2.01
N ALA A 110 12.87 12.09 -0.78
CA ALA A 110 11.69 11.88 0.03
C ALA A 110 11.83 12.71 1.30
N ASP A 111 11.05 13.78 1.39
CA ASP A 111 10.89 14.50 2.65
C ASP A 111 9.98 13.66 3.56
N PRO A 112 10.26 13.60 4.87
CA PRO A 112 9.33 13.00 5.82
C PRO A 112 7.96 13.65 5.70
N PRO A 113 6.87 12.87 5.61
CA PRO A 113 5.55 13.42 5.36
C PRO A 113 5.11 14.37 6.48
N LYS A 114 4.74 15.60 6.10
CA LYS A 114 4.46 16.69 7.06
C LYS A 114 3.01 16.75 7.55
N SER A 115 2.07 16.11 6.84
CA SER A 115 0.66 16.10 7.22
C SER A 115 -0.14 14.94 6.63
N LEU A 116 -1.18 14.51 7.33
CA LEU A 116 -2.19 13.56 6.85
C LEU A 116 -3.34 14.32 6.17
N ILE A 117 -3.18 14.73 4.91
CA ILE A 117 -4.36 15.18 4.15
C ILE A 117 -5.11 13.93 3.71
N LYS A 118 -6.24 13.63 4.38
CA LYS A 118 -7.10 12.51 3.99
C LYS A 118 -8.07 12.95 2.90
N ARG A 119 -8.02 12.29 1.74
CA ARG A 119 -8.94 12.52 0.62
C ARG A 119 -9.63 11.22 0.23
N THR A 120 -10.94 11.27 0.07
CA THR A 120 -11.67 10.22 -0.65
C THR A 120 -11.21 10.22 -2.09
N ARG A 121 -10.83 9.04 -2.58
CA ARG A 121 -10.40 8.87 -3.97
C ARG A 121 -11.52 8.22 -4.75
N GLY A 122 -11.66 8.59 -6.00
CA GLY A 122 -12.69 8.03 -6.86
C GLY A 122 -12.43 8.38 -8.32
N PHE A 123 -13.06 7.63 -9.21
CA PHE A 123 -13.00 7.84 -10.65
C PHE A 123 -14.38 7.71 -11.25
N ILE A 124 -14.57 8.35 -12.40
CA ILE A 124 -15.83 8.33 -13.15
C ILE A 124 -15.60 7.69 -14.52
N CYS A 125 -16.60 6.95 -15.00
CA CYS A 125 -16.67 6.51 -16.39
C CYS A 125 -16.75 7.71 -17.35
N ASP A 126 -16.04 7.65 -18.48
CA ASP A 126 -16.04 8.70 -19.51
C ASP A 126 -17.37 8.79 -20.29
N ASP A 127 -18.28 7.81 -20.19
CA ASP A 127 -19.62 7.97 -20.77
C ASP A 127 -20.42 9.00 -19.96
N THR A 128 -20.35 10.25 -20.40
CA THR A 128 -20.99 11.41 -19.75
C THR A 128 -22.51 11.31 -19.64
N ARG A 129 -23.17 10.42 -20.39
CA ARG A 129 -24.64 10.23 -20.31
C ARG A 129 -25.03 9.38 -19.11
N THR A 130 -24.17 8.48 -18.66
CA THR A 130 -24.42 7.56 -17.53
C THR A 130 -23.55 7.93 -16.32
N GLY A 131 -22.25 8.14 -16.54
CA GLY A 131 -21.29 8.64 -15.56
C GLY A 131 -21.17 7.78 -14.30
N ALA A 132 -20.84 6.49 -14.41
CA ALA A 132 -20.66 5.61 -13.26
C ALA A 132 -19.48 6.09 -12.38
N TYR A 133 -19.75 6.50 -11.15
CA TYR A 133 -18.78 7.05 -10.21
C TYR A 133 -18.43 6.06 -9.10
N PHE A 134 -17.15 5.68 -9.04
CA PHE A 134 -16.60 4.75 -8.08
C PHE A 134 -15.81 5.50 -7.01
N THR A 135 -15.97 5.12 -5.75
CA THR A 135 -15.06 5.51 -4.66
C THR A 135 -14.12 4.36 -4.34
N CYS A 136 -12.86 4.66 -4.06
CA CYS A 136 -11.84 3.69 -3.72
C CYS A 136 -11.27 3.94 -2.33
N GLU A 137 -11.09 2.89 -1.55
CA GLU A 137 -10.58 2.95 -0.18
C GLU A 137 -9.66 1.77 0.17
N PRO A 138 -8.66 1.97 1.05
CA PRO A 138 -7.93 0.88 1.67
C PRO A 138 -8.84 0.01 2.53
N ILE A 139 -8.75 -1.32 2.36
CA ILE A 139 -9.51 -2.27 3.19
C ILE A 139 -8.62 -3.25 3.95
N ALA A 140 -7.39 -3.48 3.49
CA ALA A 140 -6.38 -4.30 4.14
C ALA A 140 -4.98 -3.89 3.65
N LEU A 141 -3.94 -4.55 4.15
CA LEU A 141 -2.62 -4.48 3.53
C LEU A 141 -2.59 -5.38 2.29
N ALA A 142 -1.93 -4.94 1.23
CA ALA A 142 -1.69 -5.76 0.04
C ALA A 142 -0.62 -6.82 0.35
N ASP A 143 -0.89 -8.07 -0.02
CA ASP A 143 0.00 -9.22 0.17
C ASP A 143 0.41 -9.91 -1.14
N GLY A 144 -0.12 -9.45 -2.28
CA GLY A 144 0.20 -9.96 -3.62
C GLY A 144 1.42 -9.30 -4.29
N GLY A 145 1.96 -9.97 -5.30
CA GLY A 145 2.93 -9.40 -6.23
C GLY A 145 4.21 -8.88 -5.59
N ASP A 146 4.67 -7.72 -6.04
CA ASP A 146 5.86 -7.02 -5.50
C ASP A 146 5.64 -6.47 -4.09
N MET A 147 4.38 -6.36 -3.65
CA MET A 147 3.98 -5.80 -2.35
C MET A 147 4.21 -6.77 -1.19
N LYS A 148 4.34 -8.07 -1.50
CA LYS A 148 4.58 -9.15 -0.53
C LYS A 148 5.80 -8.90 0.36
N THR A 149 6.86 -8.28 -0.17
CA THR A 149 8.08 -7.96 0.60
C THR A 149 7.76 -7.01 1.75
N HIS A 150 7.07 -5.90 1.48
CA HIS A 150 6.62 -4.96 2.50
C HIS A 150 5.59 -5.60 3.45
N TYR A 151 4.67 -6.41 2.94
CA TYR A 151 3.68 -7.14 3.75
C TYR A 151 4.34 -7.99 4.84
N ASN A 152 5.32 -8.80 4.46
CA ASN A 152 6.06 -9.65 5.39
C ASN A 152 6.77 -8.83 6.48
N ARG A 153 7.28 -7.63 6.13
CA ARG A 153 7.87 -6.71 7.12
C ARG A 153 6.82 -6.20 8.10
N ALA A 154 5.69 -5.72 7.60
CA ALA A 154 4.60 -5.22 8.45
C ALA A 154 4.07 -6.32 9.38
N MET A 155 3.87 -7.54 8.88
CA MET A 155 3.44 -8.67 9.70
C MET A 155 4.49 -9.06 10.74
N SER A 156 5.77 -9.05 10.41
CA SER A 156 6.84 -9.30 11.38
C SER A 156 6.86 -8.26 12.50
N ILE A 157 6.66 -6.97 12.17
CA ILE A 157 6.51 -5.88 13.13
C ILE A 157 5.27 -6.11 14.02
N LEU A 158 4.13 -6.43 13.41
CA LEU A 158 2.88 -6.72 14.12
C LEU A 158 3.05 -7.87 15.12
N GLU A 159 3.76 -8.94 14.75
CA GLU A 159 4.04 -10.06 15.65
C GLU A 159 4.88 -9.65 16.87
N LYS A 160 5.81 -8.68 16.73
CA LYS A 160 6.52 -8.12 17.90
C LYS A 160 5.56 -7.29 18.76
N ILE A 161 4.70 -6.47 18.15
CA ILE A 161 3.70 -5.64 18.84
C ILE A 161 2.69 -6.51 19.61
N LYS A 162 2.24 -7.64 19.03
CA LYS A 162 1.35 -8.58 19.73
C LYS A 162 1.99 -9.18 20.99
N LYS A 163 3.29 -9.48 20.93
CA LYS A 163 4.05 -10.01 22.08
C LYS A 163 4.31 -8.97 23.15
N GLN A 164 4.49 -7.71 22.75
CA GLN A 164 4.68 -6.60 23.68
C GLN A 164 3.92 -5.36 23.18
N PRO A 165 2.64 -5.21 23.56
CA PRO A 165 1.84 -4.04 23.18
C PRO A 165 2.39 -2.73 23.76
N GLY A 166 2.12 -1.63 23.07
CA GLY A 166 2.43 -0.27 23.52
C GLY A 166 3.88 0.16 23.28
N MET A 167 4.54 -0.36 22.25
CA MET A 167 5.90 0.02 21.90
C MET A 167 5.94 1.24 20.97
N THR A 168 6.97 2.06 21.15
CA THR A 168 7.42 3.10 20.21
C THR A 168 8.19 2.49 19.03
N VAL A 169 8.45 3.31 18.00
CA VAL A 169 9.25 2.90 16.82
C VAL A 169 10.64 2.39 17.21
N ASP A 170 11.33 3.09 18.12
CA ASP A 170 12.66 2.70 18.59
C ASP A 170 12.64 1.38 19.36
N GLU A 171 11.64 1.20 20.24
CA GLU A 171 11.45 -0.05 20.98
C GLU A 171 11.17 -1.22 20.03
N ILE A 172 10.35 -1.01 18.98
CA ILE A 172 10.08 -2.00 17.94
C ILE A 172 11.37 -2.36 17.20
N LEU A 173 12.14 -1.37 16.74
CA LEU A 173 13.41 -1.59 16.06
C LEU A 173 14.41 -2.35 16.95
N GLY A 174 14.40 -2.10 18.26
CA GLY A 174 15.19 -2.83 19.25
C GLY A 174 14.84 -4.32 19.40
N LYS A 175 13.68 -4.77 18.89
CA LYS A 175 13.29 -6.20 18.87
C LYS A 175 13.83 -6.97 17.67
N PHE A 176 14.47 -6.29 16.72
CA PHE A 176 15.05 -6.90 15.54
C PHE A 176 16.57 -6.95 15.65
N THR A 177 17.14 -8.09 15.29
CA THR A 177 18.58 -8.24 15.12
C THR A 177 19.07 -7.34 13.99
N ARG A 178 20.39 -7.09 13.96
CA ARG A 178 21.01 -6.33 12.87
C ARG A 178 20.71 -6.95 11.49
N PHE A 179 20.82 -8.27 11.37
CA PHE A 179 20.49 -8.99 10.14
C PHE A 179 19.05 -8.72 9.71
N GLU A 180 18.08 -8.88 10.61
CA GLU A 180 16.67 -8.65 10.29
C GLU A 180 16.40 -7.21 9.88
N ARG A 181 17.13 -6.22 10.42
CA ARG A 181 16.95 -4.81 10.06
C ARG A 181 17.58 -4.44 8.74
N GLU A 182 18.79 -4.93 8.48
CA GLU A 182 19.67 -4.39 7.44
C GLU A 182 19.76 -5.28 6.20
N GLU A 183 19.57 -6.60 6.33
CA GLU A 183 19.87 -7.56 5.26
C GLU A 183 18.62 -8.17 4.62
N ILE A 184 17.44 -8.04 5.23
CA ILE A 184 16.16 -8.46 4.66
C ILE A 184 15.52 -7.28 3.92
N TYR A 185 15.02 -7.49 2.71
CA TYR A 185 14.36 -6.44 1.93
C TYR A 185 12.85 -6.30 2.28
N PRO A 186 12.32 -5.06 2.32
CA PRO A 186 13.07 -3.82 2.48
C PRO A 186 13.72 -3.73 3.87
N PRO A 187 14.91 -3.08 3.97
CA PRO A 187 15.53 -2.83 5.27
C PRO A 187 14.61 -1.92 6.10
N ILE A 188 14.62 -2.05 7.43
CA ILE A 188 13.77 -1.22 8.30
C ILE A 188 14.57 -0.24 9.13
N TYR A 189 14.00 0.95 9.29
CA TYR A 189 14.50 2.06 10.07
C TYR A 189 13.32 2.95 10.50
N ASP A 190 13.60 4.02 11.23
CA ASP A 190 12.59 4.87 11.86
C ASP A 190 11.48 5.35 10.91
N VAL A 191 11.85 5.93 9.75
CA VAL A 191 10.87 6.50 8.81
C VAL A 191 9.95 5.42 8.23
N ASN A 192 10.50 4.34 7.69
CA ASN A 192 9.67 3.36 7.01
C ASN A 192 8.87 2.48 7.98
N VAL A 193 9.35 2.24 9.21
CA VAL A 193 8.56 1.61 10.27
C VAL A 193 7.40 2.52 10.66
N SER A 194 7.64 3.82 10.85
CA SER A 194 6.58 4.77 11.18
C SER A 194 5.47 4.77 10.12
N LEU A 195 5.84 4.75 8.84
CA LEU A 195 4.88 4.66 7.74
C LEU A 195 4.10 3.34 7.74
N MET A 196 4.79 2.20 7.92
CA MET A 196 4.15 0.88 8.03
C MET A 196 3.15 0.83 9.20
N LEU A 197 3.46 1.46 10.33
CA LEU A 197 2.56 1.57 11.49
C LEU A 197 1.31 2.39 11.15
N ASP A 198 1.46 3.55 10.53
CA ASP A 198 0.31 4.37 10.12
C ASP A 198 -0.61 3.63 9.13
N GLU A 199 -0.03 2.86 8.22
CA GLU A 199 -0.77 2.08 7.23
C GLU A 199 -1.52 0.92 7.91
N MET A 200 -0.87 0.19 8.81
CA MET A 200 -1.53 -0.81 9.65
C MET A 200 -2.66 -0.21 10.49
N ALA A 201 -2.48 1.01 11.02
CA ALA A 201 -3.52 1.71 11.75
C ALA A 201 -4.70 2.12 10.84
N THR A 202 -4.41 2.51 9.59
CA THR A 202 -5.43 2.89 8.59
C THR A 202 -6.37 1.74 8.27
N VAL A 203 -5.85 0.52 8.19
CA VAL A 203 -6.63 -0.71 7.95
C VAL A 203 -6.85 -1.54 9.21
N ASN A 204 -6.75 -0.89 10.38
CA ASN A 204 -7.21 -1.41 11.67
C ASN A 204 -6.50 -2.69 12.18
N TYR A 205 -5.26 -2.97 11.74
CA TYR A 205 -4.39 -4.02 12.31
C TYR A 205 -3.83 -3.60 13.67
N ILE A 206 -3.61 -2.30 13.87
CA ILE A 206 -3.12 -1.72 15.12
C ILE A 206 -3.91 -0.46 15.49
N GLU A 207 -3.70 0.00 16.72
CA GLU A 207 -4.07 1.33 17.20
C GLU A 207 -2.81 2.09 17.57
N LEU A 208 -2.71 3.36 17.15
CA LEU A 208 -1.67 4.28 17.63
C LEU A 208 -2.26 5.17 18.73
N ARG A 209 -1.67 5.12 19.93
CA ARG A 209 -2.01 6.00 21.06
C ARG A 209 -0.79 6.87 21.36
N GLY A 210 -0.79 8.09 20.83
CA GLY A 210 0.43 8.88 20.72
C GLY A 210 1.44 8.15 19.83
N GLU A 211 2.67 8.00 20.32
CA GLU A 211 3.76 7.33 19.59
C GLU A 211 3.80 5.81 19.81
N ARG A 212 2.83 5.24 20.55
CA ARG A 212 2.82 3.83 20.95
C ARG A 212 1.82 3.02 20.14
N ALA A 213 2.29 1.87 19.64
CA ALA A 213 1.51 0.94 18.84
C ALA A 213 0.93 -0.21 19.68
N TYR A 214 -0.36 -0.47 19.52
CA TYR A 214 -1.10 -1.54 20.19
C TYR A 214 -1.74 -2.46 19.15
N PRO A 215 -1.71 -3.79 19.31
CA PRO A 215 -2.37 -4.68 18.37
C PRO A 215 -3.88 -4.48 18.48
N LYS A 216 -4.57 -4.46 17.34
CA LYS A 216 -6.00 -4.76 17.30
C LYS A 216 -6.16 -6.21 16.85
N ASN A 217 -7.27 -6.83 17.23
CA ASN A 217 -7.63 -8.10 16.59
C ASN A 217 -7.97 -7.77 15.13
N PRO A 218 -7.15 -8.17 14.15
CA PRO A 218 -7.49 -7.93 12.75
C PRO A 218 -8.84 -8.61 12.45
N PRO A 219 -9.64 -8.09 11.51
CA PRO A 219 -10.82 -8.81 11.03
C PRO A 219 -10.39 -10.20 10.57
N ALA A 220 -11.16 -11.22 10.96
CA ALA A 220 -11.00 -12.59 10.49
C ALA A 220 -11.23 -12.69 8.98
#